data_AF-A0A0P9V8Z0-F1
#
_entry.id   AF-A0A0P9V8Z0-F1
#
_cell.length_a   1.000
_cell.length_b   1.000
_cell.length_c   1.000
_cell.angle_alpha   90.00
_cell.angle_beta   90.00
_cell.angle_gamma   90.00
#
_symmetry.space_group_name_H-M   'P 1'
#
loop_
_entity.id
_entity.type
_entity.pdbx_description
1 polymer ?
#
loop_
_entity_poly.entity_id
_entity_poly.type
_entity_poly.pdbx_seq_one_letter_code
_entity_poly.pdbx_strand_id
1 'polypeptide(L)'
;MSDTTTDAVRLLAGVAQQSERVAMDSELGTPVIRLGLITTLYFRNGHTLEMKRRVEACFSRFYDAFKPKLKWQLFKRMRRLSASGFASTRRQVVESLPDEQFIWSIASATQAEVAMYSLFVMNTPQGQADNDRSCLKMVLPWSCLTEPDGLKNYEAWIRYLSSEVQAEHGFGGLACVLPCDGHQYLPWEYRLAQDYIGKLRAR
;
A
#
# COMPACT_ATOMS: atom_id res chain seq x y z
N MET A 1 32.40 9.27 -9.01
CA MET A 1 31.00 9.24 -9.51
C MET A 1 30.67 7.96 -10.28
N SER A 2 31.61 7.04 -10.54
CA SER A 2 31.35 5.78 -11.28
C SER A 2 30.86 4.61 -10.40
N ASP A 3 31.28 4.53 -9.13
CA ASP A 3 31.00 3.34 -8.29
C ASP A 3 29.54 3.24 -7.85
N THR A 4 28.87 4.36 -7.59
CA THR A 4 27.50 4.39 -7.06
C THR A 4 26.47 3.87 -8.06
N THR A 5 26.70 4.10 -9.36
CA THR A 5 25.82 3.62 -10.43
C THR A 5 25.96 2.11 -10.64
N THR A 6 27.17 1.57 -10.52
CA THR A 6 27.43 0.12 -10.62
C THR A 6 26.81 -0.65 -9.45
N ASP A 7 26.85 -0.10 -8.24
CA ASP A 7 26.26 -0.73 -7.06
C ASP A 7 24.72 -0.71 -7.09
N ALA A 8 24.10 0.39 -7.53
CA ALA A 8 22.65 0.45 -7.69
C ALA A 8 22.12 -0.55 -8.73
N VAL A 9 22.83 -0.71 -9.85
CA VAL A 9 22.48 -1.69 -10.89
C VAL A 9 22.58 -3.13 -10.36
N ARG A 10 23.64 -3.44 -9.60
CA ARG A 10 23.79 -4.77 -8.97
C ARG A 10 22.70 -5.03 -7.94
N LEU A 11 22.33 -4.02 -7.15
CA LEU A 11 21.25 -4.13 -6.16
C LEU A 11 19.90 -4.42 -6.84
N LEU A 12 19.55 -3.67 -7.88
CA LEU A 12 18.31 -3.86 -8.64
C LEU A 12 18.26 -5.22 -9.34
N ALA A 13 19.37 -5.71 -9.88
CA ALA A 13 19.47 -7.06 -10.43
C ALA A 13 19.23 -8.13 -9.34
N GLY A 14 19.76 -7.92 -8.13
CA GLY A 14 19.48 -8.76 -6.97
C GLY A 14 18.00 -8.79 -6.60
N VAL A 15 17.35 -7.61 -6.57
CA VAL A 15 15.91 -7.49 -6.28
C VAL A 15 15.06 -8.19 -7.36
N ALA A 16 15.45 -8.08 -8.63
CA ALA A 16 14.78 -8.75 -9.74
C ALA A 16 14.81 -10.28 -9.57
N GLN A 17 15.99 -10.84 -9.33
CA GLN A 17 16.15 -12.28 -9.09
C GLN A 17 15.37 -12.74 -7.85
N GLN A 18 15.33 -11.93 -6.78
CA GLN A 18 14.54 -12.24 -5.60
C GLN A 18 13.04 -12.19 -5.88
N SER A 19 12.56 -11.22 -6.67
CA SER A 19 11.16 -11.13 -7.06
C SER A 19 10.69 -12.40 -7.77
N GLU A 20 11.50 -12.95 -8.67
CA GLU A 20 11.16 -14.18 -9.40
C GLU A 20 11.06 -15.39 -8.47
N ARG A 21 11.95 -15.48 -7.48
CA ARG A 21 11.95 -16.60 -6.51
C ARG A 21 10.82 -16.55 -5.49
N VAL A 22 10.35 -15.34 -5.17
CA VAL A 22 9.27 -15.10 -4.20
C VAL A 22 7.90 -15.15 -4.87
N ALA A 23 7.83 -14.96 -6.19
CA ALA A 23 6.57 -14.96 -6.90
C ALA A 23 5.90 -16.34 -6.84
N MET A 24 4.63 -16.35 -6.42
CA MET A 24 3.81 -17.56 -6.41
C MET A 24 2.44 -17.29 -6.99
N ASP A 25 1.94 -18.26 -7.74
CA ASP A 25 0.60 -18.30 -8.31
C ASP A 25 -0.21 -19.42 -7.65
N SER A 26 -1.53 -19.25 -7.58
CA SER A 26 -2.43 -20.33 -7.20
C SER A 26 -2.47 -21.42 -8.27
N GLU A 27 -3.08 -22.56 -7.96
CA GLU A 27 -3.31 -23.64 -8.95
C GLU A 27 -4.12 -23.16 -10.17
N LEU A 28 -4.91 -22.09 -10.02
CA LEU A 28 -5.70 -21.47 -11.09
C LEU A 28 -4.91 -20.41 -11.88
N GLY A 29 -3.62 -20.24 -11.62
CA GLY A 29 -2.76 -19.25 -12.27
C GLY A 29 -2.95 -17.81 -11.77
N THR A 30 -3.63 -17.62 -10.64
CA THR A 30 -3.84 -16.30 -10.04
C THR A 30 -2.61 -15.88 -9.22
N PRO A 31 -2.09 -14.66 -9.39
CA PRO A 31 -1.02 -14.13 -8.54
C PRO A 31 -1.41 -14.06 -7.05
N VAL A 32 -0.70 -14.79 -6.19
CA VAL A 32 -0.97 -14.86 -4.73
C VAL A 32 0.20 -14.44 -3.85
N ILE A 33 1.42 -14.41 -4.37
CA ILE A 33 2.54 -13.74 -3.70
C ILE A 33 3.35 -13.00 -4.76
N ARG A 34 3.68 -11.73 -4.49
CA ARG A 34 4.61 -10.94 -5.30
C ARG A 34 5.48 -10.08 -4.39
N LEU A 35 6.69 -9.78 -4.84
CA LEU A 35 7.52 -8.76 -4.19
C LEU A 35 7.00 -7.36 -4.53
N GLY A 36 6.83 -6.49 -3.54
CA GLY A 36 6.37 -5.12 -3.74
C GLY A 36 7.04 -4.13 -2.80
N LEU A 37 6.87 -2.84 -3.09
CA LEU A 37 7.19 -1.75 -2.17
C LEU A 37 5.96 -1.48 -1.33
N ILE A 38 6.11 -1.57 -0.01
CA ILE A 38 5.03 -1.26 0.93
C ILE A 38 5.37 -0.01 1.72
N THR A 39 4.36 0.75 2.11
CA THR A 39 4.49 1.82 3.11
C THR A 39 3.28 1.75 4.01
N THR A 40 3.48 1.50 5.30
CA THR A 40 2.43 1.48 6.32
C THR A 40 2.69 2.62 7.28
N LEU A 41 1.69 3.48 7.48
CA LEU A 41 1.75 4.66 8.33
C LEU A 41 0.65 4.60 9.39
N TYR A 42 1.01 4.92 10.63
CA TYR A 42 0.09 4.99 11.76
C TYR A 42 -0.06 6.43 12.22
N PHE A 43 -1.31 6.87 12.36
CA PHE A 43 -1.64 8.27 12.70
C PHE A 43 -2.84 8.36 13.64
N ARG A 44 -2.93 9.47 14.36
CA ARG A 44 -4.03 9.75 15.30
C ARG A 44 -5.19 10.47 14.62
N ASN A 45 -6.31 10.55 15.34
CA ASN A 45 -7.41 11.44 15.02
C ASN A 45 -8.08 11.18 13.66
N GLY A 46 -8.01 9.94 13.14
CA GLY A 46 -8.62 9.58 11.86
C GLY A 46 -10.15 9.73 11.78
N HIS A 47 -10.82 9.87 12.93
CA HIS A 47 -12.25 10.18 13.00
C HIS A 47 -12.57 11.67 12.73
N THR A 48 -11.60 12.57 12.88
CA THR A 48 -11.83 14.02 12.75
C THR A 48 -12.04 14.43 11.29
N LEU A 49 -12.85 15.47 11.07
CA LEU A 49 -13.10 16.01 9.72
C LEU A 49 -11.81 16.46 9.03
N GLU A 50 -10.89 17.09 9.77
CA GLU A 50 -9.61 17.54 9.23
C GLU A 50 -8.80 16.35 8.71
N MET A 51 -8.65 15.30 9.52
CA MET A 51 -7.88 14.12 9.12
C MET A 51 -8.56 13.35 7.98
N LYS A 52 -9.89 13.27 7.97
CA LYS A 52 -10.65 12.66 6.86
C LYS A 52 -10.40 13.38 5.53
N ARG A 53 -10.28 14.71 5.53
CA ARG A 53 -9.92 15.49 4.32
C ARG A 53 -8.48 15.24 3.87
N ARG A 54 -7.53 15.11 4.80
CA ARG A 54 -6.13 14.76 4.49
C ARG A 54 -6.02 13.36 3.88
N VAL A 55 -6.71 12.37 4.48
CA VAL A 55 -6.82 11.02 3.93
C VAL A 55 -7.44 11.04 2.53
N GLU A 56 -8.51 11.80 2.33
CA GLU A 56 -9.13 11.99 1.02
C GLU A 56 -8.12 12.56 0.00
N ALA A 57 -7.33 13.57 0.37
CA ALA A 57 -6.28 14.14 -0.48
C ALA A 57 -5.22 13.09 -0.89
N CYS A 58 -4.79 12.23 0.04
CA CYS A 58 -3.89 11.10 -0.27
C CYS A 58 -4.47 10.19 -1.36
N PHE A 59 -5.74 9.82 -1.22
CA PHE A 59 -6.43 8.98 -2.20
C PHE A 59 -6.62 9.67 -3.54
N SER A 60 -6.96 10.95 -3.57
CA SER A 60 -7.07 11.72 -4.81
C SER A 60 -5.75 11.77 -5.56
N ARG A 61 -4.65 12.10 -4.86
CA ARG A 61 -3.32 12.12 -5.48
C ARG A 61 -2.91 10.74 -6.01
N PHE A 62 -3.17 9.68 -5.25
CA PHE A 62 -2.86 8.31 -5.67
C PHE A 62 -3.71 7.86 -6.86
N TYR A 63 -5.00 8.21 -6.85
CA TYR A 63 -5.90 7.95 -7.97
C TYR A 63 -5.41 8.64 -9.23
N ASP A 64 -5.07 9.93 -9.17
CA ASP A 64 -4.61 10.68 -10.35
C ASP A 64 -3.30 10.12 -10.91
N ALA A 65 -2.37 9.71 -10.03
CA ALA A 65 -1.09 9.13 -10.45
C ALA A 65 -1.22 7.74 -11.09
N PHE A 66 -2.13 6.90 -10.58
CA PHE A 66 -2.18 5.48 -10.95
C PHE A 66 -3.50 5.02 -11.58
N LYS A 67 -4.41 5.94 -11.92
CA LYS A 67 -5.74 5.65 -12.49
C LYS A 67 -5.76 4.53 -13.55
N PRO A 68 -4.83 4.47 -14.53
CA PRO A 68 -4.87 3.41 -15.55
C PRO A 68 -4.59 2.00 -15.00
N LYS A 69 -3.96 1.89 -13.82
CA LYS A 69 -3.62 0.62 -13.17
C LYS A 69 -4.69 0.18 -12.17
N LEU A 70 -5.49 1.11 -11.67
CA LEU A 70 -6.51 0.85 -10.65
C LEU A 70 -7.80 0.34 -11.27
N LYS A 71 -8.33 -0.76 -10.73
CA LYS A 71 -9.51 -1.46 -11.28
C LYS A 71 -10.64 -1.60 -10.27
N TRP A 72 -10.33 -1.60 -8.98
CA TRP A 72 -11.28 -1.94 -7.93
C TRP A 72 -11.25 -0.96 -6.76
N GLN A 73 -12.36 -0.89 -6.05
CA GLN A 73 -12.54 -0.11 -4.83
C GLN A 73 -13.30 -0.89 -3.78
N LEU A 74 -12.82 -0.87 -2.54
CA LEU A 74 -13.52 -1.34 -1.34
C LEU A 74 -13.88 -0.14 -0.46
N PHE A 75 -15.13 -0.08 -0.01
CA PHE A 75 -15.54 0.81 1.08
C PHE A 75 -16.51 0.06 2.00
N LYS A 76 -17.81 0.09 1.68
CA LYS A 76 -18.83 -0.79 2.28
C LYS A 76 -18.91 -2.17 1.62
N ARG A 77 -18.55 -2.23 0.34
CA ARG A 77 -18.49 -3.44 -0.48
C ARG A 77 -17.46 -3.27 -1.57
N MET A 78 -16.96 -4.40 -2.09
CA MET A 78 -16.05 -4.41 -3.22
C MET A 78 -16.80 -4.11 -4.53
N ARG A 79 -16.24 -3.24 -5.37
CA ARG A 79 -16.82 -2.88 -6.67
C ARG A 79 -15.75 -2.44 -7.66
N ARG A 80 -16.06 -2.48 -8.96
CA ARG A 80 -15.23 -1.87 -9.99
C ARG A 80 -15.07 -0.37 -9.73
N LEU A 81 -13.85 0.12 -9.87
CA LEU A 81 -13.52 1.53 -9.72
C LEU A 81 -14.04 2.30 -10.94
N SER A 82 -14.82 3.34 -10.68
CA SER A 82 -15.28 4.31 -11.68
C SER A 82 -15.08 5.72 -11.14
N ALA A 83 -15.00 6.72 -12.01
CA ALA A 83 -14.82 8.11 -11.58
C ALA A 83 -15.96 8.60 -10.66
N SER A 84 -17.21 8.28 -11.01
CA SER A 84 -18.38 8.63 -10.19
C SER A 84 -18.41 7.86 -8.87
N GLY A 85 -18.04 6.57 -8.88
CA GLY A 85 -17.92 5.76 -7.68
C GLY A 85 -16.85 6.28 -6.72
N PHE A 86 -15.70 6.65 -7.26
CA PHE A 86 -14.59 7.25 -6.51
C PHE A 86 -15.01 8.58 -5.89
N ALA A 87 -15.57 9.50 -6.67
CA ALA A 87 -16.06 10.80 -6.18
C ALA A 87 -17.15 10.66 -5.11
N SER A 88 -18.04 9.66 -5.24
CA SER A 88 -19.06 9.36 -4.23
C SER A 88 -18.44 8.84 -2.93
N THR A 89 -17.39 8.01 -2.99
CA THR A 89 -16.72 7.50 -1.79
C THR A 89 -15.89 8.56 -1.08
N ARG A 90 -15.20 9.44 -1.83
CA ARG A 90 -14.51 10.60 -1.25
C ARG A 90 -15.42 11.43 -0.35
N ARG A 91 -16.64 11.75 -0.83
CA ARG A 91 -17.65 12.46 -0.03
C ARG A 91 -18.07 11.67 1.20
N GLN A 92 -18.43 10.39 1.04
CA GLN A 92 -18.82 9.54 2.16
C GLN A 92 -17.75 9.41 3.25
N VAL A 93 -16.47 9.36 2.87
CA VAL A 93 -15.36 9.31 3.83
C VAL A 93 -15.29 10.60 4.65
N VAL A 94 -15.35 11.76 3.98
CA VAL A 94 -15.31 13.08 4.64
C VAL A 94 -16.55 13.31 5.51
N GLU A 95 -17.72 12.86 5.06
CA GLU A 95 -19.01 13.03 5.73
C GLU A 95 -19.32 11.95 6.79
N SER A 96 -18.51 10.89 6.89
CA SER A 96 -18.70 9.82 7.87
C SER A 96 -18.70 10.35 9.31
N LEU A 97 -19.45 9.71 10.19
CA LEU A 97 -19.57 10.12 11.59
C LEU A 97 -18.24 9.89 12.35
N PRO A 98 -17.95 10.64 13.43
CA PRO A 98 -16.75 10.42 14.24
C PRO A 98 -16.67 9.04 14.88
N ASP A 99 -17.81 8.48 15.30
CA ASP A 99 -17.87 7.16 15.93
C ASP A 99 -17.89 5.99 14.93
N GLU A 100 -17.95 6.29 13.63
CA GLU A 100 -17.94 5.26 12.58
C GLU A 100 -16.51 4.88 12.20
N GLN A 101 -16.21 3.58 12.26
CA GLN A 101 -15.06 3.02 11.58
C GLN A 101 -15.43 2.75 10.11
N PHE A 102 -14.52 3.12 9.23
CA PHE A 102 -14.56 2.80 7.82
C PHE A 102 -13.23 2.21 7.37
N ILE A 103 -13.35 1.37 6.33
CA ILE A 103 -12.24 0.88 5.54
C ILE A 103 -12.43 1.43 4.14
N TRP A 104 -11.38 1.99 3.54
CA TRP A 104 -11.40 2.41 2.14
C TRP A 104 -10.14 1.92 1.44
N SER A 105 -10.30 1.32 0.26
CA SER A 105 -9.17 0.92 -0.58
C SER A 105 -9.48 1.13 -2.05
N ILE A 106 -8.46 1.52 -2.83
CA ILE A 106 -8.42 1.48 -4.29
C ILE A 106 -7.25 0.61 -4.72
N ALA A 107 -7.47 -0.31 -5.66
CA ALA A 107 -6.51 -1.36 -5.95
C ALA A 107 -6.51 -1.79 -7.43
N SER A 108 -5.39 -2.34 -7.89
CA SER A 108 -5.25 -2.93 -9.23
C SER A 108 -5.94 -4.29 -9.39
N ALA A 109 -6.23 -4.97 -8.28
CA ALA A 109 -6.83 -6.30 -8.26
C ALA A 109 -7.90 -6.41 -7.16
N THR A 110 -8.62 -7.54 -7.13
CA THR A 110 -9.61 -7.82 -6.09
C THR A 110 -8.94 -8.23 -4.77
N GLN A 111 -9.72 -8.48 -3.71
CA GLN A 111 -9.16 -8.98 -2.44
C GLN A 111 -8.55 -10.38 -2.57
N ALA A 112 -8.98 -11.16 -3.56
CA ALA A 112 -8.56 -12.54 -3.83
C ALA A 112 -7.22 -12.65 -4.57
N GLU A 113 -6.67 -11.54 -5.05
CA GLU A 113 -5.44 -11.51 -5.84
C GLU A 113 -4.47 -10.48 -5.27
N VAL A 114 -3.17 -10.62 -5.58
CA VAL A 114 -2.20 -9.61 -5.18
C VAL A 114 -2.40 -8.30 -5.95
N ALA A 115 -2.66 -7.22 -5.22
CA ALA A 115 -2.75 -5.87 -5.78
C ALA A 115 -1.41 -5.13 -5.69
N MET A 116 -0.73 -5.00 -6.83
CA MET A 116 0.57 -4.32 -6.94
C MET A 116 0.49 -2.80 -6.99
N TYR A 117 -0.69 -2.23 -7.26
CA TYR A 117 -0.97 -0.82 -6.99
C TYR A 117 -2.16 -0.79 -6.03
N SER A 118 -1.94 -0.33 -4.81
CA SER A 118 -3.05 -0.10 -3.88
C SER A 118 -2.77 1.00 -2.87
N LEU A 119 -3.85 1.68 -2.47
CA LEU A 119 -3.87 2.53 -1.30
C LEU A 119 -5.07 2.12 -0.45
N PHE A 120 -4.81 1.85 0.82
CA PHE A 120 -5.76 1.35 1.81
C PHE A 120 -5.71 2.25 3.05
N VAL A 121 -6.86 2.52 3.64
CA VAL A 121 -6.97 3.15 4.96
C VAL A 121 -8.00 2.43 5.81
N MET A 122 -7.72 2.34 7.10
CA MET A 122 -8.67 2.02 8.15
C MET A 122 -8.55 3.10 9.23
N ASN A 123 -9.64 3.82 9.51
CA ASN A 123 -9.63 4.82 10.59
C ASN A 123 -9.95 4.18 11.95
N THR A 124 -9.61 4.93 12.98
CA THR A 124 -10.03 4.67 14.36
C THR A 124 -11.23 5.56 14.67
N PRO A 125 -12.34 5.01 15.20
CA PRO A 125 -13.48 5.80 15.64
C PRO A 125 -13.13 6.62 16.89
N GLN A 126 -13.88 7.68 17.17
CA GLN A 126 -13.59 8.62 18.27
C GLN A 126 -13.45 7.90 19.63
N GLY A 127 -14.35 6.98 19.97
CA GLY A 127 -14.30 6.24 21.24
C GLY A 127 -13.06 5.37 21.47
N GLN A 128 -12.23 5.13 20.44
CA GLN A 128 -10.99 4.34 20.53
C GLN A 128 -9.73 5.19 20.28
N ALA A 129 -9.87 6.48 19.99
CA ALA A 129 -8.78 7.30 19.45
C ALA A 129 -7.61 7.58 20.41
N ASP A 130 -7.84 7.46 21.72
CA ASP A 130 -6.80 7.65 22.73
C ASP A 130 -5.75 6.53 22.69
N ASN A 131 -6.23 5.29 22.49
CA ASN A 131 -5.41 4.07 22.54
C ASN A 131 -4.95 3.64 21.15
N ASP A 132 -5.84 3.71 20.17
CA ASP A 132 -5.61 3.11 18.86
C ASP A 132 -5.13 4.12 17.82
N ARG A 133 -4.66 3.60 16.68
CA ARG A 133 -4.20 4.39 15.54
C ARG A 133 -4.93 3.99 14.27
N SER A 134 -5.17 5.00 13.46
CA SER A 134 -5.58 4.81 12.08
C SER A 134 -4.38 4.34 11.28
N CYS A 135 -4.63 3.52 10.26
CA CYS A 135 -3.58 2.92 9.44
C CYS A 135 -3.81 3.28 7.98
N LEU A 136 -2.78 3.83 7.33
CA LEU A 136 -2.72 4.04 5.88
C LEU A 136 -1.64 3.12 5.31
N LYS A 137 -1.98 2.31 4.31
CA LYS A 137 -1.06 1.41 3.62
C LYS A 137 -1.04 1.67 2.12
N MET A 138 0.15 1.88 1.57
CA MET A 138 0.39 1.95 0.13
C MET A 138 1.16 0.70 -0.33
N VAL A 139 0.83 0.21 -1.51
CA VAL A 139 1.60 -0.81 -2.24
C VAL A 139 1.88 -0.32 -3.66
N LEU A 140 3.14 -0.42 -4.07
CA LEU A 140 3.62 -0.19 -5.44
C LEU A 140 4.43 -1.41 -5.90
N PRO A 141 4.56 -1.67 -7.21
CA PRO A 141 5.42 -2.74 -7.66
C PRO A 141 6.89 -2.40 -7.42
N TRP A 142 7.71 -3.40 -7.07
CA TRP A 142 9.15 -3.21 -6.88
C TRP A 142 9.82 -2.66 -8.15
N SER A 143 9.28 -2.98 -9.32
CA SER A 143 9.78 -2.51 -10.62
C SER A 143 9.72 -0.99 -10.76
N CYS A 144 8.97 -0.26 -9.93
CA CYS A 144 9.06 1.20 -9.89
C CYS A 144 10.48 1.69 -9.55
N LEU A 145 11.28 0.90 -8.82
CA LEU A 145 12.68 1.26 -8.53
C LEU A 145 13.60 1.21 -9.75
N THR A 146 13.20 0.53 -10.84
CA THR A 146 13.99 0.45 -12.07
C THR A 146 13.69 1.60 -13.03
N GLU A 147 12.66 2.39 -12.77
CA GLU A 147 12.33 3.59 -13.55
C GLU A 147 13.33 4.73 -13.25
N PRO A 148 13.53 5.68 -14.19
CA PRO A 148 14.28 6.90 -13.91
C PRO A 148 13.73 7.61 -12.67
N ASP A 149 14.63 7.96 -11.73
CA ASP A 149 14.28 8.54 -10.43
C ASP A 149 13.31 7.69 -9.57
N GLY A 150 13.16 6.39 -9.86
CA GLY A 150 12.22 5.49 -9.18
C GLY A 150 12.32 5.50 -7.65
N LEU A 151 13.54 5.42 -7.11
CA LEU A 151 13.78 5.52 -5.67
C LEU A 151 13.35 6.90 -5.12
N LYS A 152 13.71 8.00 -5.78
CA LYS A 152 13.32 9.35 -5.36
C LYS A 152 11.80 9.53 -5.40
N ASN A 153 11.14 8.97 -6.41
CA ASN A 153 9.68 9.00 -6.54
C ASN A 153 9.01 8.23 -5.40
N TYR A 154 9.54 7.06 -5.03
CA TYR A 154 9.05 6.29 -3.89
C TYR A 154 9.26 7.04 -2.56
N GLU A 155 10.44 7.61 -2.33
CA GLU A 155 10.71 8.45 -1.14
C GLU A 155 9.80 9.70 -1.09
N ALA A 156 9.52 10.30 -2.25
CA ALA A 156 8.61 11.44 -2.35
C ALA A 156 7.17 11.04 -1.97
N TRP A 157 6.72 9.84 -2.37
CA TRP A 157 5.45 9.29 -1.91
C TRP A 157 5.43 9.09 -0.39
N ILE A 158 6.46 8.46 0.18
CA ILE A 158 6.54 8.25 1.63
C ILE A 158 6.47 9.59 2.37
N ARG A 159 7.28 10.58 1.95
CA ARG A 159 7.33 11.91 2.57
C ARG A 159 6.00 12.65 2.46
N TYR A 160 5.36 12.57 1.29
CA TYR A 160 4.05 13.18 1.09
C TYR A 160 3.01 12.54 2.00
N LEU A 161 2.86 11.21 1.95
CA LEU A 161 1.84 10.51 2.73
C LEU A 161 2.05 10.70 4.23
N SER A 162 3.29 10.59 4.72
CA SER A 162 3.61 10.78 6.14
C SER A 162 3.32 12.19 6.62
N SER A 163 3.64 13.21 5.82
CA SER A 163 3.34 14.61 6.13
C SER A 163 1.84 14.89 6.11
N GLU A 164 1.12 14.37 5.11
CA GLU A 164 -0.29 14.67 4.90
C GLU A 164 -1.14 14.14 6.07
N VAL A 165 -0.93 12.88 6.47
CA VAL A 165 -1.66 12.25 7.58
C VAL A 165 -1.04 12.50 8.95
N GLN A 166 0.05 13.28 9.03
CA GLN A 166 0.79 13.52 10.27
C GLN A 166 1.14 12.20 10.99
N ALA A 167 1.78 11.29 10.25
CA ALA A 167 2.11 9.97 10.77
C ALA A 167 3.02 10.07 12.00
N GLU A 168 2.68 9.34 13.06
CA GLU A 168 3.53 9.25 14.25
C GLU A 168 4.71 8.31 14.00
N HIS A 169 4.45 7.21 13.29
CA HIS A 169 5.43 6.19 12.95
C HIS A 169 4.91 5.36 11.77
N GLY A 170 5.80 4.54 11.23
CA GLY A 170 5.48 3.67 10.11
C GLY A 170 6.70 2.89 9.66
N PHE A 171 6.51 2.06 8.65
CA PHE A 171 7.59 1.31 8.02
C PHE A 171 7.34 1.23 6.51
N GLY A 172 8.42 1.14 5.75
CA GLY A 172 8.36 0.92 4.32
C GLY A 172 9.57 0.19 3.79
N GLY A 173 9.47 -0.26 2.55
CA GLY A 173 10.52 -1.01 1.87
C GLY A 173 9.97 -2.19 1.08
N LEU A 174 10.86 -3.11 0.71
CA LEU A 174 10.52 -4.32 -0.02
C LEU A 174 9.87 -5.35 0.90
N ALA A 175 8.70 -5.87 0.51
CA ALA A 175 8.02 -6.92 1.24
C ALA A 175 7.27 -7.87 0.30
N CYS A 176 6.98 -9.07 0.79
CA CYS A 176 6.01 -9.94 0.13
C CYS A 176 4.62 -9.34 0.28
N VAL A 177 3.92 -9.17 -0.85
CA VAL A 177 2.54 -8.69 -0.90
C VAL A 177 1.64 -9.88 -1.15
N LEU A 178 0.62 -10.02 -0.30
CA LEU A 178 -0.36 -11.09 -0.33
C LEU A 178 -1.76 -10.54 -0.63
N PRO A 179 -2.70 -11.38 -1.12
CA PRO A 179 -4.11 -11.05 -1.21
C PRO A 179 -4.66 -10.65 0.16
N CYS A 180 -5.65 -9.76 0.16
CA CYS A 180 -6.25 -9.28 1.39
C CYS A 180 -6.99 -10.39 2.15
N ASP A 181 -7.59 -11.35 1.44
CA ASP A 181 -8.21 -12.56 2.00
C ASP A 181 -7.25 -13.76 2.05
N GLY A 182 -5.98 -13.53 1.73
CA GLY A 182 -4.95 -14.55 1.53
C GLY A 182 -4.39 -15.15 2.82
N HIS A 183 -5.16 -15.25 3.90
CA HIS A 183 -4.68 -15.76 5.19
C HIS A 183 -4.08 -17.17 5.09
N GLN A 184 -4.56 -17.98 4.15
CA GLN A 184 -4.01 -19.30 3.83
C GLN A 184 -2.55 -19.27 3.33
N TYR A 185 -2.07 -18.12 2.88
CA TYR A 185 -0.70 -17.90 2.39
C TYR A 185 0.25 -17.36 3.47
N LEU A 186 -0.23 -17.08 4.70
CA LEU A 186 0.62 -16.64 5.81
C LEU A 186 1.75 -17.63 6.16
N PRO A 187 1.54 -18.96 6.15
CA PRO A 187 2.64 -19.91 6.35
C PRO A 187 3.75 -19.80 5.28
N TRP A 188 3.36 -19.43 4.05
CA TRP A 188 4.30 -19.18 2.96
C TRP A 188 5.05 -17.87 3.16
N GLU A 189 4.37 -16.79 3.55
CA GLU A 189 5.02 -15.53 3.93
C GLU A 189 6.05 -15.76 5.05
N TYR A 190 5.69 -16.53 6.08
CA TYR A 190 6.61 -16.84 7.18
C TYR A 190 7.85 -17.59 6.68
N ARG A 191 7.68 -18.62 5.83
CA ARG A 191 8.79 -19.36 5.24
C ARG A 191 9.68 -18.45 4.39
N LEU A 192 9.09 -17.62 3.53
CA LEU A 192 9.83 -16.65 2.73
C LEU A 192 10.58 -15.64 3.61
N ALA A 193 9.95 -15.17 4.68
CA ALA A 193 10.59 -14.28 5.63
C ALA A 193 11.80 -14.96 6.28
N GLN A 194 11.74 -16.27 6.59
CA GLN A 194 12.86 -17.07 7.11
C GLN A 194 13.99 -17.28 6.09
N ASP A 195 13.63 -17.61 4.84
CA ASP A 195 14.59 -17.89 3.78
C ASP A 195 15.31 -16.62 3.29
N TYR A 196 14.69 -15.45 3.51
CA TYR A 196 15.18 -14.14 3.08
C TYR A 196 15.45 -13.15 4.24
N ILE A 197 15.62 -13.66 5.49
CA ILE A 197 15.93 -12.83 6.68
C ILE A 197 17.12 -11.89 6.38
N GLY A 198 16.91 -10.60 6.57
CA GLY A 198 17.93 -9.56 6.41
C GLY A 198 18.02 -8.91 5.03
N LYS A 199 17.30 -9.41 4.01
CA LYS A 199 17.25 -8.80 2.66
C LYS A 199 15.95 -8.03 2.34
N LEU A 200 14.93 -8.13 3.21
CA LEU A 200 13.62 -7.45 3.07
C LEU A 200 13.39 -6.35 4.12
N ARG A 201 14.36 -6.06 5.00
CA ARG A 201 14.30 -4.89 5.90
C ARG A 201 15.28 -3.84 5.40
N ALA A 202 14.78 -2.73 4.87
CA ALA A 202 15.58 -1.50 4.80
C ALA A 202 15.85 -1.07 6.25
N ARG A 203 17.13 -0.94 6.61
CA ARG A 203 17.55 -0.26 7.84
C ARG A 203 17.50 1.24 7.64
#